data_AF-A0A7V9EYT5-F1
#
_entry.id   AF-A0A7V9EYT5-F1
#
_cell.length_a   1.000
_cell.length_b   1.000
_cell.length_c   1.000
_cell.angle_alpha   90.00
_cell.angle_beta   90.00
_cell.angle_gamma   90.00
#
_symmetry.space_group_name_H-M   'P 1'
#
loop_
_entity.id
_entity.type
_entity.pdbx_description
1 polymer ?
#
loop_
_entity_poly.entity_id
_entity_poly.type
_entity_poly.pdbx_seq_one_letter_code
_entity_poly.pdbx_strand_id
1 'polypeptide(L)'
;MSPRELDSARLHAHLSRIRELLDDLEELVGAVSAEKLQQDRARRYIAERILTQLVEVAAAVNSHIAAALLGRAPRDYADSFDEAARAGAIPEGLAQELHSRAACATC
;
A
#
# COMPACT_ATOMS: atom_id res chain seq x y z
N MET A 1 7.21 8.59 25.43
CA MET A 1 6.04 7.96 24.78
C MET A 1 6.16 6.48 25.01
N SER A 2 5.16 5.85 25.64
CA SER A 2 5.12 4.39 25.79
C SER A 2 4.99 3.76 24.40
N PRO A 3 5.62 2.59 24.12
CA PRO A 3 5.47 1.90 22.84
C PRO A 3 3.99 1.70 22.55
N ARG A 4 3.54 2.07 21.34
CA ARG A 4 2.19 1.74 20.91
C ARG A 4 2.11 0.22 20.77
N GLU A 5 1.23 -0.42 21.54
CA GLU A 5 0.96 -1.85 21.33
C GLU A 5 0.43 -2.08 19.91
N LEU A 6 0.87 -3.17 19.28
CA LEU A 6 0.37 -3.56 17.97
C LEU A 6 -1.11 -3.95 18.09
N ASP A 7 -1.99 -3.07 17.60
CA ASP A 7 -3.40 -3.39 17.39
C ASP A 7 -3.57 -4.43 16.26
N SER A 8 -3.53 -5.70 16.64
CA SER A 8 -3.65 -6.83 15.73
C SER A 8 -4.99 -6.85 14.99
N ALA A 9 -6.10 -6.47 15.63
CA ALA A 9 -7.42 -6.48 14.99
C ALA A 9 -7.49 -5.46 13.86
N ARG A 10 -6.97 -4.26 14.11
CA ARG A 10 -6.86 -3.21 13.10
C ARG A 10 -5.94 -3.63 11.96
N LEU A 11 -4.79 -4.25 12.24
CA LEU A 11 -3.89 -4.73 11.19
C LEU A 11 -4.56 -5.79 10.31
N HIS A 12 -5.26 -6.76 10.90
CA HIS A 12 -6.00 -7.76 10.13
C HIS A 12 -7.06 -7.13 9.23
N ALA A 13 -7.80 -6.13 9.73
CA ALA A 13 -8.79 -5.44 8.91
C ALA A 13 -8.17 -4.72 7.69
N HIS A 14 -7.01 -4.08 7.86
CA HIS A 14 -6.32 -3.43 6.72
C HIS A 14 -5.76 -4.45 5.74
N LEU A 15 -5.19 -5.57 6.23
CA LEU A 15 -4.69 -6.63 5.35
C LEU A 15 -5.81 -7.31 4.57
N SER A 16 -6.96 -7.57 5.20
CA SER A 16 -8.16 -8.04 4.50
C SER A 16 -8.61 -7.03 3.45
N ARG A 17 -8.58 -5.73 3.76
CA ARG A 17 -8.93 -4.70 2.77
C ARG A 17 -7.96 -4.65 1.60
N ILE A 18 -6.65 -4.84 1.83
CA ILE A 18 -5.67 -4.97 0.75
C ILE A 18 -6.01 -6.16 -0.14
N ARG A 19 -6.38 -7.30 0.45
CA ARG A 19 -6.79 -8.49 -0.31
C ARG A 19 -7.99 -8.20 -1.19
N GLU A 20 -9.07 -7.67 -0.62
CA GLU A 20 -10.28 -7.30 -1.37
C GLU A 20 -9.98 -6.35 -2.53
N LEU A 21 -9.13 -5.35 -2.32
CA LEU A 21 -8.74 -4.40 -3.36
C LEU A 21 -7.93 -5.05 -4.49
N LEU A 22 -7.07 -6.02 -4.17
CA LEU A 22 -6.33 -6.78 -5.18
C LEU A 22 -7.26 -7.69 -5.97
N ASP A 23 -8.22 -8.34 -5.29
CA ASP A 23 -9.24 -9.18 -5.93
C ASP A 23 -10.13 -8.33 -6.85
N ASP A 24 -10.61 -7.17 -6.39
CA ASP A 24 -11.36 -6.19 -7.19
C ASP A 24 -10.56 -5.72 -8.42
N LEU A 25 -9.25 -5.50 -8.28
CA LEU A 25 -8.38 -5.10 -9.39
C LEU A 25 -8.33 -6.19 -10.46
N GLU A 26 -8.18 -7.45 -10.04
CA GLU A 26 -8.15 -8.60 -10.94
C GLU A 26 -9.52 -8.81 -11.61
N GLU A 27 -10.61 -8.75 -10.87
CA GLU A 27 -11.96 -9.02 -11.38
C GLU A 27 -12.49 -7.90 -12.29
N LEU A 28 -12.32 -6.63 -11.89
CA LEU A 28 -12.95 -5.50 -12.57
C LEU A 28 -12.07 -4.88 -13.66
N VAL A 29 -10.75 -4.96 -13.51
CA VAL A 29 -9.80 -4.39 -14.48
C VAL A 29 -9.16 -5.50 -15.31
N GLY A 30 -8.68 -6.56 -14.65
CA GLY A 30 -8.05 -7.72 -15.27
C GLY A 30 -6.79 -7.39 -16.06
N ALA A 31 -6.35 -8.32 -16.89
CA ALA A 31 -5.23 -8.09 -17.81
C ALA A 31 -5.64 -7.13 -18.93
N VAL A 32 -5.10 -5.91 -18.93
CA VAL A 32 -5.47 -4.85 -19.86
C VAL A 32 -4.22 -4.19 -20.45
N SER A 33 -4.24 -3.91 -21.77
CA SER A 33 -3.20 -3.13 -22.42
C SER A 33 -3.42 -1.64 -22.20
N ALA A 34 -2.36 -0.83 -22.35
CA ALA A 34 -2.46 0.62 -22.21
C ALA A 34 -3.51 1.23 -23.16
N GLU A 35 -3.59 0.72 -24.40
CA GLU A 35 -4.54 1.19 -25.41
C GLU A 35 -5.99 0.90 -24.99
N LYS A 36 -6.25 -0.30 -24.47
CA LYS A 36 -7.59 -0.67 -23.98
C LYS A 36 -8.00 0.17 -22.78
N LEU A 37 -7.06 0.47 -21.89
CA LEU A 37 -7.31 1.31 -20.72
C LEU A 37 -7.57 2.78 -21.12
N GLN A 38 -6.94 3.28 -22.19
CA GLN A 38 -7.22 4.62 -22.73
C GLN A 38 -8.62 4.73 -23.34
N GLN A 39 -9.13 3.63 -23.90
CA GLN A 39 -10.44 3.58 -24.55
C GLN A 39 -11.59 3.32 -23.57
N ASP A 40 -11.33 2.63 -22.45
CA ASP A 40 -12.32 2.36 -21.40
C ASP A 40 -12.10 3.26 -20.17
N ARG A 41 -12.75 4.42 -20.22
CA ARG A 41 -12.65 5.44 -19.15
C ARG A 41 -13.17 4.94 -17.81
N ALA A 42 -14.17 4.06 -17.79
CA ALA A 42 -14.73 3.53 -16.55
C ALA A 42 -13.71 2.59 -15.87
N ARG A 43 -13.14 1.64 -16.61
CA ARG A 43 -12.08 0.77 -16.09
C ARG A 43 -10.86 1.55 -15.62
N ARG A 44 -10.48 2.59 -16.35
CA ARG A 44 -9.36 3.45 -15.95
C ARG A 44 -9.60 4.09 -14.59
N TYR A 45 -10.77 4.69 -14.37
CA TYR A 45 -11.10 5.29 -13.08
C TYR A 45 -11.21 4.27 -11.94
N ILE A 46 -11.71 3.07 -12.22
CA ILE A 46 -11.74 1.97 -11.25
C ILE A 46 -10.30 1.60 -10.86
N ALA A 47 -9.41 1.38 -11.83
CA ALA A 47 -8.00 1.06 -11.59
C ALA A 47 -7.30 2.16 -10.78
N GLU A 48 -7.44 3.42 -11.19
CA GLU A 48 -6.86 4.58 -10.50
C GLU A 48 -7.32 4.64 -9.04
N ARG A 49 -8.63 4.42 -8.78
CA ARG A 49 -9.18 4.47 -7.42
C ARG A 49 -8.68 3.31 -6.56
N ILE A 50 -8.69 2.09 -7.09
CA ILE A 50 -8.22 0.90 -6.38
C ILE A 50 -6.73 1.05 -6.02
N LEU A 51 -5.89 1.45 -6.98
CA LEU A 51 -4.46 1.67 -6.75
C LEU A 51 -4.19 2.74 -5.70
N THR A 52 -4.97 3.83 -5.71
CA THR A 52 -4.88 4.87 -4.66
C THR A 52 -5.18 4.28 -3.28
N GLN A 53 -6.28 3.52 -3.15
CA GLN A 53 -6.66 2.90 -1.89
C GLN A 53 -5.64 1.86 -1.41
N LEU A 54 -5.04 1.10 -2.32
CA LEU A 54 -4.00 0.13 -1.97
C LEU A 54 -2.79 0.81 -1.32
N VAL A 55 -2.30 1.91 -1.91
CA VAL A 55 -1.18 2.66 -1.35
C VAL A 55 -1.54 3.28 0.00
N GLU A 56 -2.73 3.88 0.13
CA GLU A 56 -3.20 4.47 1.40
C GLU A 56 -3.27 3.43 2.53
N VAL A 57 -3.88 2.27 2.27
CA VAL A 57 -4.05 1.20 3.27
C VAL A 57 -2.70 0.57 3.62
N ALA A 58 -1.83 0.34 2.64
CA ALA A 58 -0.47 -0.16 2.88
C ALA A 58 0.36 0.80 3.73
N ALA A 59 0.34 2.11 3.41
CA ALA A 59 1.05 3.11 4.19
C ALA A 59 0.54 3.21 5.64
N ALA A 60 -0.77 3.03 5.86
CA ALA A 60 -1.35 2.99 7.19
C ALA A 60 -0.86 1.78 8.02
N VAL A 61 -0.79 0.60 7.40
CA VAL A 61 -0.22 -0.62 8.01
C VAL A 61 1.25 -0.40 8.37
N ASN A 62 2.04 0.07 7.40
CA ASN A 62 3.46 0.34 7.58
C ASN A 62 3.72 1.34 8.71
N SER A 63 2.94 2.43 8.77
CA SER A 63 3.06 3.44 9.81
C SER A 63 2.72 2.89 11.19
N HIS A 64 1.71 2.03 11.30
CA HIS A 64 1.36 1.40 12.58
C HIS A 64 2.47 0.46 13.06
N ILE A 65 3.03 -0.35 12.16
CA ILE A 65 4.14 -1.26 12.45
C ILE A 65 5.38 -0.46 12.87
N ALA A 66 5.78 0.55 12.10
CA ALA A 66 6.95 1.38 12.40
C ALA A 66 6.79 2.13 13.74
N ALA A 67 5.59 2.64 14.04
CA ALA A 67 5.34 3.33 15.30
C ALA A 67 5.41 2.37 16.49
N ALA A 68 4.92 1.14 16.34
CA ALA A 68 4.91 0.15 17.40
C ALA A 68 6.28 -0.49 17.65
N LEU A 69 7.00 -0.85 16.59
CA LEU A 69 8.24 -1.62 16.67
C LEU A 69 9.51 -0.75 16.68
N LEU A 70 9.49 0.40 16.02
CA LEU A 70 10.66 1.28 15.89
C LEU A 70 10.51 2.61 16.64
N GLY A 71 9.29 2.93 17.11
CA GLY A 71 8.99 4.22 17.72
C GLY A 71 9.09 5.39 16.72
N ARG A 72 8.92 5.11 15.42
CA ARG A 72 9.06 6.09 14.33
C ARG A 72 7.78 6.20 13.52
N ALA A 73 7.56 7.34 12.89
CA ALA A 73 6.52 7.53 11.89
C ALA A 73 7.19 7.82 10.54
N PRO A 74 6.72 7.19 9.45
CA PRO A 74 7.18 7.54 8.10
C PRO A 74 6.87 9.01 7.77
N ARG A 75 7.71 9.61 6.94
CA ARG A 75 7.56 11.01 6.48
C ARG A 75 6.52 11.15 5.39
N ASP A 76 6.40 10.13 4.54
CA ASP A 76 5.48 10.05 3.41
C ASP A 76 5.18 8.58 3.07
N TYR A 77 4.40 8.36 2.01
CA TYR A 77 4.01 7.01 1.59
C TYR A 77 5.19 6.16 1.11
N ALA A 78 6.17 6.74 0.43
CA ALA A 78 7.33 5.99 -0.06
C ALA A 78 8.23 5.56 1.11
N ASP A 79 8.53 6.48 2.02
CA ASP A 79 9.27 6.25 3.27
C ASP A 79 8.62 5.17 4.15
N SER A 80 7.29 4.98 4.03
CA SER A 80 6.58 3.96 4.81
C SER A 80 7.05 2.53 4.50
N PHE A 81 7.40 2.24 3.25
CA PHE A 81 7.88 0.91 2.87
C PHE A 81 9.29 0.64 3.41
N ASP A 82 10.15 1.67 3.46
CA ASP A 82 11.48 1.56 4.05
C ASP A 82 11.40 1.29 5.56
N GLU A 83 10.52 2.00 6.27
CA GLU A 83 10.29 1.78 7.70
C GLU A 83 9.66 0.40 7.98
N ALA A 84 8.80 -0.10 7.09
CA ALA A 84 8.26 -1.46 7.19
C ALA A 84 9.35 -2.54 7.03
N ALA A 85 10.29 -2.35 6.10
CA ALA A 85 11.45 -3.24 5.97
C ALA A 85 12.37 -3.18 7.20
N ARG A 86 12.64 -1.98 7.73
CA ARG A 86 13.41 -1.80 8.97
C ARG A 86 12.76 -2.49 10.17
N ALA A 87 11.44 -2.53 10.22
CA ALA A 87 10.68 -3.24 11.24
C ALA A 87 10.60 -4.76 11.00
N GLY A 88 11.15 -5.26 9.88
CA GLY A 88 11.13 -6.68 9.51
C GLY A 88 9.80 -7.18 8.97
N ALA A 89 8.86 -6.29 8.64
CA ALA A 89 7.53 -6.67 8.18
C ALA A 89 7.49 -7.09 6.71
N ILE A 90 8.41 -6.56 5.89
CA ILE A 90 8.58 -6.93 4.48
C ILE A 90 10.07 -7.08 4.13
N PRO A 91 10.44 -7.88 3.12
CA PRO A 91 11.80 -7.95 2.63
C PRO A 91 12.28 -6.60 2.04
N GLU A 92 13.56 -6.29 2.20
CA GLU A 92 14.15 -5.03 1.72
C GLU A 92 14.01 -4.84 0.19
N GLY A 93 14.18 -5.90 -0.60
CA GLY A 93 13.98 -5.83 -2.05
C GLY A 93 12.56 -5.44 -2.44
N LEU A 94 11.55 -5.96 -1.73
CA LEU A 94 10.16 -5.59 -1.95
C LEU A 94 9.89 -4.14 -1.54
N ALA A 95 10.48 -3.68 -0.43
CA ALA A 95 10.36 -2.29 -0.01
C ALA A 95 10.92 -1.32 -1.06
N GLN A 96 12.09 -1.60 -1.63
CA GLN A 96 12.68 -0.77 -2.68
C GLN A 96 11.79 -0.70 -3.94
N GLU A 97 11.24 -1.83 -4.37
CA GLU A 97 10.31 -1.86 -5.50
C GLU A 97 9.06 -1.02 -5.23
N LEU A 98 8.45 -1.16 -4.05
CA LEU A 98 7.22 -0.44 -3.68
C LEU A 98 7.46 1.04 -3.43
N HIS A 99 8.60 1.41 -2.82
CA HIS A 99 9.05 2.79 -2.65
C HIS A 99 9.06 3.50 -3.99
N SER A 100 9.76 2.93 -4.99
CA SER A 100 9.90 3.56 -6.31
C SER A 100 8.54 3.83 -6.99
N ARG A 101 7.58 2.91 -6.81
CA ARG A 101 6.22 3.03 -7.36
C ARG A 101 5.39 4.08 -6.62
N ALA A 102 5.51 4.15 -5.29
CA ALA A 102 4.81 5.13 -4.46
C ALA A 102 5.35 6.55 -4.68
N ALA A 103 6.66 6.71 -4.86
CA ALA A 103 7.29 7.98 -5.19
C ALA A 103 6.84 8.51 -6.56
N CYS A 104 6.68 7.63 -7.55
CA CYS A 104 6.22 8.01 -8.89
C CYS A 104 4.72 8.40 -8.93
N ALA A 105 3.90 7.88 -8.00
CA ALA A 105 2.45 8.14 -7.97
C ALA A 105 2.07 9.56 -7.49
N THR A 106 3.03 10.35 -7.03
CA THR A 106 2.86 11.76 -6.63
C THR A 106 3.45 12.77 -7.63
N CYS A 107 3.94 12.29 -8.79
CA CYS A 107 4.52 13.10 -9.87
C CYS A 107 3.50 13.51 -10.93
#